data_AF-A0A182GDG3-F1
#
_entry.id   AF-A0A182GDG3-F1
#
_cell.length_a   1.000
_cell.length_b   1.000
_cell.length_c   1.000
_cell.angle_alpha   90.00
_cell.angle_beta   90.00
_cell.angle_gamma   90.00
#
_symmetry.space_group_name_H-M   'P 1'
#
loop_
_entity.id
_entity.type
_entity.pdbx_description
1 polymer ?
#
loop_
_entity_poly.entity_id
_entity_poly.type
_entity_poly.pdbx_seq_one_letter_code
_entity_poly.pdbx_strand_id
1 'polypeptide(L)'
;MDLSTIKKNVENGIIRTSSEFQRDVMLIHANAMILNRPDLCCSKAANYLVTECIALMESMPETSRNQREKEPEGRGSSASKRTSRKGTTRSSSSGARN
;
A
#
# COMPACT_ATOMS: atom_id res chain seq x y z
N MET A 1 -6.36 18.61 5.94
CA MET A 1 -5.66 17.43 6.48
C MET A 1 -5.82 17.47 7.99
N ASP A 2 -6.15 16.34 8.60
CA ASP A 2 -6.37 16.18 10.05
C ASP A 2 -6.00 14.74 10.45
N LEU A 3 -5.82 14.51 11.75
CA LEU A 3 -5.33 13.23 12.27
C LEU A 3 -6.30 12.07 12.03
N SER A 4 -7.62 12.31 12.06
CA SER A 4 -8.62 11.27 11.79
C SER A 4 -8.54 10.81 10.33
N THR A 5 -8.36 11.75 9.41
CA THR A 5 -8.13 11.47 7.99
C THR A 5 -6.83 10.71 7.77
N ILE A 6 -5.71 11.14 8.37
CA ILE A 6 -4.42 10.44 8.26
C ILE A 6 -4.53 9.01 8.78
N LYS A 7 -5.15 8.80 9.94
CA LYS A 7 -5.36 7.46 10.51
C LYS A 7 -6.11 6.55 9.54
N LYS A 8 -7.24 7.01 9.00
CA LYS A 8 -8.02 6.25 8.01
C LYS A 8 -7.22 5.93 6.75
N ASN A 9 -6.38 6.86 6.29
CA ASN A 9 -5.53 6.65 5.11
C ASN A 9 -4.41 5.64 5.36
N VAL A 10 -3.88 5.54 6.59
CA VAL A 10 -2.95 4.47 6.98
C VAL A 10 -3.66 3.12 7.03
N GLU A 11 -4.83 3.05 7.67
CA GLU A 11 -5.63 1.80 7.79
C GLU A 11 -6.07 1.26 6.42
N ASN A 12 -6.43 2.16 5.50
CA ASN A 12 -6.79 1.79 4.13
C ASN A 12 -5.57 1.52 3.22
N GLY A 13 -4.35 1.65 3.74
CA GLY A 13 -3.12 1.46 2.97
C GLY A 13 -2.94 2.47 1.83
N ILE A 14 -3.52 3.67 1.96
CA ILE A 14 -3.27 4.81 1.07
C ILE A 14 -1.90 5.41 1.42
N ILE A 15 -1.61 5.57 2.71
CA ILE A 15 -0.29 5.94 3.23
C ILE A 15 0.47 4.65 3.52
N ARG A 16 1.53 4.39 2.75
CA ARG A 16 2.31 3.14 2.84
C ARG A 16 3.73 3.37 3.32
N THR A 17 4.22 4.59 3.20
CA THR A 17 5.59 4.97 3.51
C THR A 17 5.63 6.05 4.60
N SER A 18 6.72 6.07 5.37
CA SER A 18 6.92 7.09 6.40
C SER A 18 7.00 8.50 5.81
N SER A 19 7.47 8.66 4.57
CA SER A 19 7.53 9.95 3.89
C SER A 19 6.16 10.49 3.51
N GLU A 20 5.21 9.62 3.12
CA GLU A 20 3.81 10.01 2.90
C GLU A 20 3.13 10.45 4.20
N PHE A 21 3.35 9.70 5.29
CA PHE A 21 2.85 10.06 6.61
C PHE A 21 3.41 11.42 7.08
N GLN A 22 4.73 11.60 6.97
CA GLN A 22 5.42 12.84 7.33
C GLN A 22 4.89 14.04 6.52
N ARG A 23 4.66 13.87 5.22
CA ARG A 23 4.09 14.92 4.36
C ARG A 23 2.73 15.39 4.89
N ASP A 24 1.85 14.46 5.22
CA ASP A 24 0.50 14.79 5.68
C ASP A 24 0.52 15.44 7.08
N VAL A 25 1.43 15.01 7.96
CA VAL A 25 1.69 15.65 9.26
C VAL A 25 2.22 17.08 9.10
N MET A 26 3.18 17.30 8.19
CA MET A 26 3.68 18.64 7.89
C MET A 26 2.59 19.54 7.31
N LEU A 27 1.66 18.99 6.53
CA LEU A 27 0.52 19.74 6.00
C LEU A 27 -0.46 20.16 7.11
N ILE A 28 -0.71 19.33 8.13
CA ILE A 28 -1.47 19.73 9.33
C ILE A 28 -0.79 20.92 10.00
N HIS A 29 0.53 20.85 10.17
CA HIS A 29 1.31 21.91 10.80
C HIS A 29 1.27 23.23 10.01
N ALA A 30 1.55 23.18 8.71
CA ALA A 30 1.54 24.35 7.85
C ALA A 30 0.15 25.02 7.84
N ASN A 31 -0.92 24.23 7.74
CA ASN A 31 -2.28 24.77 7.81
C ASN A 31 -2.58 25.40 9.17
N ALA A 32 -2.12 24.79 10.27
CA ALA A 32 -2.29 25.35 11.60
C ALA A 32 -1.54 26.68 11.77
N MET A 33 -0.35 26.80 11.19
CA MET A 33 0.45 28.04 11.23
C MET A 33 -0.11 29.15 10.35
N ILE A 34 -0.67 28.81 9.19
CA ILE A 34 -1.21 29.79 8.22
C ILE A 34 -2.60 30.29 8.64
N LEU A 35 -3.45 29.39 9.15
CA LEU A 35 -4.86 29.71 9.42
C LEU A 35 -5.10 30.20 10.86
N ASN A 36 -4.25 29.81 11.82
CA ASN A 36 -4.40 30.28 13.20
C ASN A 36 -3.49 31.48 13.44
N ARG A 37 -4.04 32.50 14.12
CA ARG A 37 -3.22 33.56 14.70
C ARG A 37 -2.22 32.95 15.70
N PRO A 38 -1.00 33.49 15.81
CA PRO A 38 0.09 32.94 16.62
C PRO A 38 -0.25 32.81 18.12
N ASP A 39 -1.26 33.54 18.56
CA ASP A 39 -1.69 33.62 19.96
C ASP A 39 -2.60 32.45 20.38
N LEU A 40 -3.05 31.62 19.43
CA LEU A 40 -3.91 30.46 19.72
C LEU A 40 -3.06 29.22 20.01
N CYS A 41 -3.51 28.43 21.00
CA CYS A 41 -2.88 27.17 21.42
C CYS A 41 -2.65 26.16 20.28
N CYS A 42 -3.38 26.28 19.17
CA CYS A 42 -3.30 25.44 17.98
C CYS A 42 -1.90 25.45 17.35
N SER A 43 -1.21 26.59 17.32
CA SER A 43 0.13 26.69 16.74
C SER A 43 1.19 25.97 17.60
N LYS A 44 1.05 25.99 18.93
CA LYS A 44 1.94 25.25 19.84
C LYS A 44 1.72 23.73 19.73
N ALA A 45 0.47 23.30 19.69
CA ALA A 45 0.12 21.89 19.50
C ALA A 45 0.64 21.35 18.15
N ALA A 46 0.53 22.14 17.08
CA ALA A 46 1.03 21.78 15.77
C ALA A 46 2.57 21.67 15.72
N ASN A 47 3.30 22.53 16.44
CA ASN A 47 4.76 22.40 16.57
C ASN A 47 5.15 21.11 17.28
N TYR A 48 4.52 20.83 18.43
CA TYR A 48 4.77 19.62 19.20
C TYR A 48 4.54 18.35 18.37
N LEU A 49 3.48 18.33 17.56
CA LEU A 49 3.13 17.21 16.69
C LEU A 49 4.22 16.91 15.66
N VAL A 50 4.82 17.93 15.04
CA VAL A 50 5.93 17.75 14.09
C VAL A 50 7.20 17.27 14.81
N THR A 51 7.53 17.87 15.95
CA THR A 51 8.71 17.48 16.74
C THR A 51 8.63 16.02 17.17
N GLU A 52 7.48 15.60 17.71
CA GLU A 52 7.26 14.22 18.13
C GLU A 52 7.31 13.26 16.94
N CYS A 53 6.74 13.65 15.79
CA CYS A 53 6.80 12.84 14.57
C CYS A 53 8.24 12.60 14.09
N ILE A 54 9.10 13.62 14.12
CA ILE A 54 10.50 13.50 13.75
C ILE A 54 11.24 12.58 14.73
N ALA A 55 11.05 12.80 16.04
CA ALA A 55 11.67 11.99 17.08
C ALA A 55 11.29 10.51 16.96
N LEU A 56 9.99 10.22 16.71
CA LEU A 56 9.51 8.86 16.51
C LEU A 56 10.11 8.22 15.24
N MET A 57 10.22 8.99 14.15
CA MET A 57 10.85 8.49 12.92
C MET A 57 12.35 8.21 13.09
N GLU A 58 13.08 9.02 13.83
CA GLU A 58 14.50 8.80 14.15
C GLU A 58 14.70 7.61 15.10
N SER A 59 13.72 7.38 15.99
CA SER A 59 13.75 6.27 16.95
C SER A 59 13.36 4.92 16.36
N MET A 60 12.80 4.87 15.15
CA MET A 60 12.37 3.63 14.50
C MET A 60 13.60 2.88 13.93
N PRO A 61 14.01 1.73 14.49
CA PRO A 61 15.10 0.94 13.91
C PRO A 61 14.69 0.33 12.56
N GLU A 62 15.66 0.21 11.64
CA GLU A 62 15.54 -0.33 10.27
C GLU A 62 14.91 -1.74 10.18
N THR A 63 14.69 -2.41 11.31
CA THR A 63 14.07 -3.74 11.42
C THR A 63 12.61 -3.81 10.91
N SER A 64 11.89 -2.69 10.85
CA SER A 64 10.53 -2.63 10.26
C SER A 64 10.54 -2.41 8.74
N ARG A 65 11.68 -2.03 8.15
CA ARG A 65 11.82 -1.73 6.71
C ARG A 65 11.77 -3.00 5.84
N ASN A 66 12.19 -4.14 6.41
CA ASN A 66 12.32 -5.42 5.70
C ASN A 66 11.21 -6.45 5.97
N GLN A 67 10.17 -6.13 6.76
CA GLN A 67 9.12 -7.12 7.11
C GLN A 67 7.97 -7.26 6.11
N ARG A 68 7.96 -6.54 4.97
CA ARG A 68 6.88 -6.63 3.97
C ARG A 68 7.17 -7.49 2.74
N GLU A 69 8.33 -8.14 2.65
CA GLU A 69 8.68 -9.03 1.52
C GLU A 69 8.82 -10.51 1.93
N LYS A 70 7.88 -11.03 2.74
CA LYS A 70 7.65 -12.48 2.78
C LYS A 70 6.37 -12.80 2.01
N GLU A 71 6.52 -12.94 0.70
CA GLU A 71 5.64 -13.78 -0.11
C GLU A 71 5.50 -15.15 0.57
N PRO A 72 4.30 -15.74 0.66
CA PRO A 72 4.15 -17.11 1.13
C PRO A 72 4.63 -18.07 0.03
N GLU A 73 5.92 -18.37 0.01
CA GLU A 73 6.43 -19.54 -0.72
C GLU A 73 5.92 -20.82 -0.05
N GLY A 74 5.20 -21.64 -0.83
CA GLY A 74 5.14 -23.09 -0.59
C GLY A 74 3.75 -23.69 -0.38
N ARG A 75 3.01 -23.92 -1.48
CA ARG A 75 2.34 -25.20 -1.67
C ARG A 75 2.67 -25.73 -3.05
N GLY A 76 3.68 -26.59 -3.10
CA GLY A 76 3.98 -27.39 -4.26
C GLY A 76 2.78 -28.26 -4.66
N SER A 77 2.54 -28.36 -5.95
CA SER A 77 1.99 -29.55 -6.57
C SER A 77 2.70 -29.74 -7.89
N SER A 78 3.77 -30.51 -7.81
CA SER A 78 4.38 -31.19 -8.94
C SER A 78 3.39 -32.22 -9.51
N ALA A 79 3.62 -32.52 -10.78
CA ALA A 79 3.05 -33.62 -11.56
C ALA A 79 1.63 -33.44 -12.13
N SER A 80 1.56 -33.11 -13.43
CA SER A 80 1.27 -34.17 -14.42
C SER A 80 1.50 -33.66 -15.84
N LYS A 81 2.62 -34.06 -16.45
CA LYS A 81 2.79 -34.04 -17.91
C LYS A 81 1.81 -35.06 -18.50
N ARG A 82 0.63 -34.61 -18.94
CA ARG A 82 -0.27 -35.45 -19.75
C ARG A 82 0.09 -35.35 -21.23
N THR A 83 1.03 -36.23 -21.56
CA THR A 83 1.16 -36.98 -22.81
C THR A 83 -0.06 -36.96 -23.76
N SER A 84 0.29 -36.65 -25.02
CA SER A 84 -0.38 -36.92 -26.29
C SER A 84 -1.49 -37.98 -26.30
N ARG A 85 -2.68 -37.58 -26.77
CA ARG A 85 -3.60 -38.49 -27.45
C ARG A 85 -4.03 -37.90 -28.79
N LYS A 86 -3.32 -38.39 -29.81
CA LYS A 86 -3.64 -38.50 -31.24
C LYS A 86 -5.16 -38.53 -31.52
N GLY A 87 -5.67 -37.45 -32.10
CA GLY A 87 -7.02 -37.38 -32.66
C GLY A 87 -7.07 -38.14 -33.99
N THR A 88 -7.78 -39.26 -33.97
CA THR A 88 -8.04 -40.12 -35.13
C THR A 88 -8.98 -39.43 -36.12
N THR A 89 -8.61 -39.52 -37.39
CA THR A 89 -9.34 -39.17 -38.61
C THR A 89 -10.82 -39.52 -38.61
N ARG A 90 -11.69 -38.58 -39.02
CA ARG A 90 -12.98 -38.88 -39.67
C ARG A 90 -13.31 -37.82 -40.73
N SER A 91 -12.84 -38.09 -41.94
CA SER A 91 -13.44 -37.58 -43.17
C SER A 91 -14.75 -38.33 -43.42
N SER A 92 -15.84 -37.61 -43.62
CA SER A 92 -17.03 -38.12 -44.28
C SER A 92 -17.58 -37.04 -45.19
N SER A 93 -17.17 -37.15 -46.45
CA SER A 93 -17.77 -36.56 -47.63
C SER A 93 -19.15 -37.18 -47.90
N SER A 94 -20.18 -36.37 -48.10
CA SER A 94 -21.24 -36.61 -49.11
C SER A 94 -22.36 -35.58 -48.94
N GLY A 95 -22.67 -34.85 -50.01
CA GLY A 95 -23.77 -33.89 -50.02
C GLY A 95 -23.82 -33.02 -51.26
N ALA A 96 -23.57 -33.58 -52.44
CA ALA A 96 -23.95 -32.98 -53.70
C ALA A 96 -25.27 -33.62 -54.15
N ARG A 97 -26.29 -32.81 -54.48
CA ARG A 97 -27.16 -33.01 -55.66
C ARG A 97 -28.30 -31.96 -55.75
N ASN A 98 -28.34 -31.38 -56.95
CA ASN A 98 -29.42 -30.72 -57.71
C ASN A 98 -30.21 -29.58 -57.09
#